data_AF-A0A2E7VUH5-F1
#
_entry.id   AF-A0A2E7VUH5-F1
#
_cell.length_a   1.000
_cell.length_b   1.000
_cell.length_c   1.000
_cell.angle_alpha   90.00
_cell.angle_beta   90.00
_cell.angle_gamma   90.00
#
_symmetry.space_group_name_H-M   'P 1'
#
loop_
_entity.id
_entity.type
_entity.pdbx_description
1 polymer ?
#
loop_
_entity_poly.entity_id
_entity_poly.type
_entity_poly.pdbx_seq_one_letter_code
_entity_poly.pdbx_strand_id
1 'polypeptide(L)' 'YRAKKFNWSFFTPSNIDNYNTSDFSKNIISTIDLHGRKIQSNINIPFIKIFDDGTVEKRIVID' A
#
# COMPACT_ATOMS: atom_id res chain seq x y z
N TYR A 1 -14.11 38.94 9.87
CA TYR A 1 -14.23 37.56 9.37
C TYR A 1 -13.44 36.65 10.31
N ARG A 2 -14.00 35.54 10.80
CA ARG A 2 -13.33 34.63 11.76
C ARG A 2 -13.01 33.33 11.04
N ALA A 3 -11.74 32.95 10.93
CA ALA A 3 -11.34 31.74 10.20
C ALA A 3 -11.85 30.48 10.92
N LYS A 4 -12.42 29.53 10.16
CA LYS A 4 -12.82 28.22 10.68
C LYS A 4 -11.57 27.35 10.87
N LYS A 5 -11.40 26.83 12.08
CA LYS A 5 -10.30 25.93 12.45
C LYS A 5 -10.60 24.53 11.89
N PHE A 6 -9.71 24.01 11.04
CA PHE A 6 -9.79 22.64 10.55
C PHE A 6 -9.01 21.71 11.48
N ASN A 7 -9.67 20.66 11.97
CA ASN A 7 -9.04 19.63 12.78
C ASN A 7 -8.54 18.51 11.86
N TRP A 8 -7.22 18.38 11.78
CA TRP A 8 -6.55 17.28 11.11
C TRP A 8 -6.26 16.20 12.14
N SER A 9 -6.60 14.95 11.84
CA SER A 9 -6.12 13.79 12.60
C SER A 9 -5.40 12.86 11.63
N PHE A 10 -4.22 12.41 12.03
CA PHE A 10 -3.44 11.44 11.29
C PHE A 10 -3.45 10.13 12.07
N PHE A 11 -3.88 9.06 11.42
CA PHE A 11 -3.79 7.71 11.97
C PHE A 11 -2.50 7.10 11.47
N THR A 12 -1.59 6.76 12.39
CA THR A 12 -0.52 5.82 12.08
C THR A 12 -1.03 4.43 12.45
N PRO A 13 -1.00 3.44 11.54
CA PRO A 13 -1.28 2.08 11.93
C PRO A 13 -0.14 1.61 12.83
N SER A 14 -0.34 1.68 14.15
CA SER A 14 0.48 0.95 15.11
C SER A 14 0.00 -0.50 15.10
N ASN A 15 0.95 -1.42 14.96
CA ASN A 15 0.79 -2.87 14.90
C ASN A 15 0.52 -3.45 13.51
N ILE A 16 1.57 -4.05 12.92
CA ILE A 16 1.42 -5.18 12.00
C ILE A 16 0.99 -6.36 12.86
N ASP A 17 -0.31 -6.43 13.15
CA ASP A 17 -0.89 -7.71 13.44
C ASP A 17 -0.83 -8.49 12.13
N ASN A 18 -0.16 -9.65 12.14
CA ASN A 18 -0.24 -10.65 11.09
C ASN A 18 -1.71 -11.10 11.00
N TYR A 19 -2.55 -10.30 10.35
CA TYR A 19 -3.82 -10.75 9.83
C TYR A 19 -3.47 -11.76 8.74
N ASN A 20 -3.33 -13.02 9.14
CA ASN A 20 -3.58 -14.14 8.27
C ASN A 20 -5.03 -13.97 7.80
N THR A 21 -5.21 -13.17 6.77
CA THR A 21 -6.47 -12.97 6.06
C THR A 21 -6.66 -14.23 5.26
N SER A 22 -7.21 -15.25 5.93
CA SER A 22 -7.92 -16.32 5.27
C SER A 22 -8.95 -15.69 4.34
N ASP A 23 -8.80 -15.97 3.04
CA ASP A 23 -9.83 -15.87 2.02
C ASP A 23 -10.39 -14.48 1.66
N PHE A 24 -9.51 -13.57 1.26
CA PHE A 24 -9.86 -12.68 0.14
C PHE A 24 -8.94 -13.02 -1.03
N SER A 25 -9.49 -13.55 -2.11
CA SER A 25 -8.79 -13.72 -3.38
C SER A 25 -8.51 -12.34 -3.99
N LYS A 26 -7.58 -11.59 -3.41
CA LYS A 26 -7.20 -10.26 -3.89
C LYS A 26 -6.52 -10.43 -5.23
N ASN A 27 -7.20 -10.04 -6.31
CA ASN A 27 -6.62 -10.10 -7.63
C ASN A 27 -5.69 -8.91 -7.82
N ILE A 28 -4.44 -9.19 -8.18
CA ILE A 28 -3.46 -8.15 -8.47
C ILE A 28 -3.82 -7.51 -9.81
N ILE A 29 -4.22 -6.24 -9.79
CA ILE A 29 -4.51 -5.47 -11.01
C ILE A 29 -3.20 -5.06 -11.68
N SER A 30 -2.26 -4.55 -10.88
CA SER A 30 -0.99 -4.09 -11.40
C SER A 30 0.10 -4.10 -10.34
N THR A 31 1.32 -4.34 -10.81
CA THR A 31 2.53 -4.13 -10.03
C THR A 31 3.29 -2.97 -10.67
N ILE A 32 3.58 -1.96 -9.87
CA ILE A 32 4.33 -0.78 -10.30
C ILE A 32 5.61 -0.65 -9.49
N ASP A 33 6.65 -0.13 -10.11
CA ASP A 33 7.85 0.34 -9.42
C ASP A 33 7.53 1.64 -8.64
N LEU A 34 8.41 2.05 -7.74
CA LEU A 34 8.32 3.32 -6.99
C LEU A 34 8.20 4.55 -7.91
N HIS A 35 8.67 4.44 -9.15
CA HIS A 35 8.55 5.48 -10.18
C HIS A 35 7.24 5.40 -10.99
N GLY A 36 6.30 4.51 -10.63
CA GLY A 36 4.99 4.38 -11.30
C GLY A 36 5.02 3.60 -12.62
N ARG A 37 6.13 2.95 -12.97
CA ARG A 37 6.24 2.12 -14.17
C ARG A 37 5.69 0.73 -13.89
N LYS A 38 4.90 0.17 -14.81
CA LYS A 38 4.40 -1.21 -14.70
C LYS A 38 5.57 -2.19 -14.87
N ILE A 39 5.75 -3.09 -13.91
CA ILE A 39 6.82 -4.08 -13.92
C ILE A 39 6.27 -5.49 -13.73
N GLN A 40 6.99 -6.48 -14.26
CA GLN A 40 6.85 -7.87 -13.83
C GLN A 40 7.56 -7.99 -12.48
N SER A 41 6.90 -8.56 -11.46
CA SER A 41 7.47 -8.60 -10.10
C SER A 41 8.85 -9.28 -10.09
N ASN A 42 9.91 -8.50 -9.86
CA ASN A 42 11.28 -9.00 -9.69
C ASN A 42 11.60 -8.99 -8.19
N ILE A 43 12.36 -9.99 -7.73
CA ILE A 43 12.66 -10.23 -6.31
C ILE A 43 13.49 -9.10 -5.70
N ASN A 44 14.34 -8.45 -6.50
CA ASN A 44 15.34 -7.50 -6.01
C ASN A 44 14.98 -6.02 -6.20
N ILE A 45 13.74 -5.71 -6.62
CA ILE A 45 13.31 -4.32 -6.86
C ILE A 45 12.16 -4.01 -5.91
N PRO A 46 12.20 -2.90 -5.16
CA PRO A 46 11.06 -2.47 -4.38
C PRO A 46 9.88 -2.16 -5.30
N PHE A 47 8.68 -2.59 -4.94
CA PHE A 47 7.50 -2.40 -5.78
C PHE A 47 6.23 -2.20 -4.97
N ILE A 48 5.20 -1.72 -5.65
CA ILE A 48 3.86 -1.50 -5.12
C ILE A 48 2.88 -2.38 -5.89
N LYS A 49 2.08 -3.17 -5.17
CA LYS A 49 0.96 -3.95 -5.71
C LYS A 49 -0.34 -3.20 -5.50
N ILE A 50 -1.13 -3.11 -6.55
CA ILE A 50 -2.47 -2.53 -6.54
C ILE A 50 -3.46 -3.67 -6.73
N PHE A 51 -4.40 -3.78 -5.80
CA PHE A 51 -5.46 -4.79 -5.79
C PHE A 51 -6.80 -4.18 -6.24
N ASP A 52 -7.75 -5.06 -6.56
CA ASP A 52 -9.09 -4.73 -7.04
C ASP A 52 -10.02 -4.09 -6.01
N ASP A 53 -9.80 -4.39 -4.73
CA ASP A 53 -10.45 -3.75 -3.59
C ASP A 53 -9.96 -2.31 -3.33
N GLY A 54 -8.99 -1.82 -4.12
CA GLY A 54 -8.35 -0.52 -3.91
C GLY A 54 -7.26 -0.53 -2.83
N THR A 55 -6.97 -1.70 -2.24
CA THR A 55 -5.83 -1.87 -1.33
C THR A 55 -4.53 -1.75 -2.11
N VAL A 56 -3.52 -1.17 -1.44
CA VAL A 56 -2.17 -1.03 -1.98
C VAL A 56 -1.17 -1.62 -0.99
N GLU A 57 -0.33 -2.54 -1.45
CA GLU A 57 0.75 -3.12 -0.66
C GLU A 57 2.11 -2.69 -1.21
N LYS A 58 3.01 -2.29 -0.32
CA LYS A 58 4.39 -1.90 -0.66
C LYS A 58 5.38 -2.96 -0.20
N ARG A 59 6.24 -3.43 -1.11
CA ARG A 59 7.38 -4.30 -0.79
C ARG A 59 8.67 -3.48 -0.87
N ILE A 60 9.41 -3.42 0.24
CA ILE A 60 10.75 -2.83 0.31
C ILE A 60 11.70 -3.96 0.70
N VAL A 61 12.75 -4.16 -0.09
CA VAL A 61 13.85 -5.07 0.24
C VAL A 61 14.98 -4.20 0.79
N ILE A 62 15.40 -4.46 2.03
CA ILE A 62 16.55 -3.83 2.68
C ILE A 62 17.51 -4.97 2.97
N ASP A 63 18.74 -4.85 2.49
CA ASP A 63 19.85 -5.78 2.75
C ASP A 63 20.60 -5.36 4.03
#